data_AF-A0A954CCE6-F1
#
_entry.id   AF-A0A954CCE6-F1
#
_cell.length_a   1.000
_cell.length_b   1.000
_cell.length_c   1.000
_cell.angle_alpha   90.00
_cell.angle_beta   90.00
_cell.angle_gamma   90.00
#
_symmetry.space_group_name_H-M   'P 1'
#
loop_
_entity.id
_entity.type
_entity.pdbx_description
1 polymer ?
#
loop_
_entity_poly.entity_id
_entity_poly.type
_entity_poly.pdbx_seq_one_letter_code
_entity_poly.pdbx_strand_id
1 'polypeptide(L)'
;LAWRDGQPVLDFCPAPAADPPPSTALLAEEHRGRELEDRLAQLRLALISAPDCPTPPQPEIVVAAVTEEVTEEVTEEVVEELPPDPVFELPRHRPEPPEQVAALPPQPEADIPEDAWEDRDTAFLEGCWNLISPQSLEDTQRGINRPMADWRICFDANGNGSQTIGVSDGDRCSGAVRAEFTPGGSLSMTSVGDIPCNRGSVPQIIQDCQRLPDGTAQCVGRQPSANRYGIVSTFRR
;
A
#
# COMPACT_ATOMS: atom_id res chain seq x y z
N LEU A 1 -48.13 48.34 5.71
CA LEU A 1 -46.72 48.36 5.26
C LEU A 1 -45.95 49.10 6.33
N ALA A 2 -45.33 48.34 7.23
CA ALA A 2 -44.60 48.87 8.37
C ALA A 2 -43.10 48.82 8.09
N TRP A 3 -42.35 49.73 8.69
CA TRP A 3 -40.90 49.78 8.59
C TRP A 3 -40.30 49.45 9.95
N ARG A 4 -39.41 48.44 9.99
CA ARG A 4 -38.59 48.10 11.17
C ARG A 4 -37.15 47.91 10.71
N ASP A 5 -36.21 48.51 11.44
CA ASP A 5 -34.77 48.49 11.16
C ASP A 5 -34.39 48.78 9.70
N GLY A 6 -35.13 49.70 9.05
CA GLY A 6 -34.86 50.12 7.68
C GLY A 6 -35.36 49.18 6.57
N GLN A 7 -36.08 48.10 6.90
CA GLN A 7 -36.68 47.20 5.91
C GLN A 7 -38.22 47.27 5.92
N PRO A 8 -38.89 47.25 4.74
CA PRO A 8 -40.34 47.20 4.65
C PRO A 8 -40.83 45.78 4.95
N VAL A 9 -41.67 45.64 5.97
CA VAL A 9 -42.32 44.39 6.36
C VAL A 9 -43.83 44.49 6.15
N LEU A 10 -44.40 43.42 5.57
CA LEU A 10 -45.84 43.23 5.46
C LEU A 10 -46.40 42.93 6.85
N ASP A 11 -47.48 43.62 7.26
CA ASP A 11 -48.05 43.57 8.62
C ASP A 11 -48.48 42.16 9.10
N PHE A 12 -48.48 41.17 8.23
CA PHE A 12 -48.84 39.77 8.51
C PHE A 12 -47.66 38.80 8.58
N CYS A 13 -46.41 39.24 8.35
CA CYS A 13 -45.25 38.38 8.53
C CYS A 13 -44.63 38.60 9.92
N PRO A 14 -44.61 37.58 10.81
CA PRO A 14 -43.79 37.65 12.01
C PRO A 14 -42.34 37.88 11.59
N ALA A 15 -41.63 38.76 12.32
CA ALA A 15 -40.21 38.97 12.08
C ALA A 15 -39.49 37.63 12.11
N PRO A 16 -38.54 37.35 11.18
CA PRO A 16 -37.74 36.14 11.26
C PRO A 16 -37.08 36.12 12.64
N ALA A 17 -37.22 35.00 13.35
CA ALA A 17 -36.51 34.81 14.61
C ALA A 17 -35.01 34.98 14.32
N ALA A 18 -34.32 35.76 15.15
CA ALA A 18 -32.87 35.86 15.06
C ALA A 18 -32.29 34.45 15.13
N ASP A 19 -31.36 34.12 14.21
CA ASP A 19 -30.72 32.82 14.21
C ASP A 19 -30.10 32.56 15.58
N PRO A 20 -30.28 31.35 16.15
CA PRO A 20 -29.65 31.02 17.41
C PRO A 20 -28.13 31.15 17.26
N PRO A 21 -27.43 31.68 18.27
CA PRO A 21 -25.97 31.78 18.21
C PRO A 21 -25.38 30.37 17.97
N PRO A 22 -24.34 30.26 17.13
CA PRO A 22 -23.72 28.97 16.84
C PRO A 22 -23.26 28.33 18.15
N SER A 23 -23.43 27.01 18.24
CA SER A 23 -22.97 26.27 19.41
C SER A 23 -21.46 26.43 19.57
N THR A 24 -20.97 26.45 20.81
CA THR A 24 -19.53 26.52 21.11
C THR A 24 -18.73 25.41 20.42
N ALA A 25 -19.33 24.24 20.25
CA ALA A 25 -18.76 23.12 19.48
C ALA A 25 -18.57 23.45 17.99
N LEU A 26 -19.52 24.15 17.36
CA LEU A 26 -19.43 24.53 15.96
C LEU A 26 -18.32 25.57 15.75
N LEU A 27 -18.22 26.56 16.65
CA LEU A 27 -17.14 27.54 16.63
C LEU A 27 -15.76 26.91 16.84
N ALA A 28 -15.66 25.88 17.68
CA ALA A 28 -14.42 25.15 17.91
C ALA A 28 -13.97 24.37 16.66
N GLU A 29 -14.91 23.73 15.96
CA GLU A 29 -14.62 23.02 14.70
C GLU A 29 -14.26 24.01 13.57
N GLU A 30 -14.93 25.17 13.47
CA GLU A 30 -14.55 26.22 12.53
C GLU A 30 -13.13 26.76 12.81
N HIS A 31 -12.78 26.97 14.08
CA HIS A 31 -11.42 27.39 14.46
C HIS A 31 -10.39 26.32 14.10
N ARG A 32 -10.69 25.05 14.37
CA ARG A 32 -9.82 23.92 14.02
C ARG A 32 -9.62 23.79 12.50
N GLY A 33 -10.67 24.06 11.73
CA GLY A 33 -10.60 24.12 10.27
C GLY A 33 -9.61 25.19 9.79
N ARG A 34 -9.73 26.41 10.31
CA ARG A 34 -8.80 27.52 9.98
C ARG A 34 -7.36 27.21 10.38
N GLU A 35 -7.14 26.60 11.54
CA GLU A 35 -5.79 26.20 11.98
C GLU A 35 -5.16 25.17 11.04
N LEU A 36 -5.96 24.22 10.54
CA LEU A 36 -5.49 23.22 9.57
C LEU A 36 -5.13 23.86 8.23
N GLU A 37 -5.95 24.80 7.75
CA GLU A 37 -5.68 25.55 6.53
C GLU A 37 -4.40 26.38 6.63
N ASP A 38 -4.18 27.06 7.76
CA ASP A 38 -2.94 27.81 8.02
C ASP A 38 -1.71 26.89 8.04
N ARG A 39 -1.80 25.71 8.69
CA ARG A 39 -0.70 24.73 8.68
C ARG A 39 -0.42 24.20 7.29
N LEU A 40 -1.45 23.94 6.49
CA LEU A 40 -1.30 23.52 5.10
C LEU A 40 -0.63 24.61 4.24
N ALA A 41 -1.01 25.88 4.45
CA ALA A 41 -0.39 27.01 3.77
C ALA A 41 1.09 27.16 4.14
N GLN A 42 1.45 27.00 5.43
CA GLN A 42 2.83 27.03 5.90
C GLN A 42 3.67 25.89 5.30
N LEU A 43 3.14 24.67 5.25
CA LEU A 43 3.84 23.53 4.63
C LEU A 43 4.07 23.72 3.14
N ARG A 44 3.08 24.27 2.41
CA ARG A 44 3.24 24.62 1.00
C ARG A 44 4.35 25.65 0.80
N LEU A 45 4.38 26.69 1.65
CA LEU A 45 5.43 27.71 1.55
C LEU A 45 6.82 27.11 1.84
N ALA A 46 6.93 26.25 2.86
CA ALA A 46 8.18 25.59 3.22
C ALA A 46 8.73 24.71 2.07
N LEU A 47 7.86 24.00 1.35
CA LEU A 47 8.25 23.19 0.18
C LEU A 47 8.77 24.06 -0.97
N ILE A 48 8.20 25.24 -1.18
CA ILE A 48 8.65 26.17 -2.23
C ILE A 48 9.98 26.83 -1.84
N SER A 49 10.18 27.13 -0.56
CA SER A 49 11.37 27.81 -0.05
C SER A 49 12.50 26.88 0.38
N ALA A 50 12.32 25.56 0.27
CA ALA A 50 13.33 24.60 0.70
C ALA A 50 14.60 24.80 -0.14
N PRO A 51 15.77 25.05 0.48
CA PRO A 51 17.02 25.05 -0.25
C PRO A 51 17.23 23.67 -0.86
N ASP A 52 17.79 23.62 -2.08
CA ASP A 52 18.18 22.36 -2.70
C ASP A 52 19.03 21.57 -1.70
N CYS A 53 18.58 20.35 -1.38
CA CYS A 53 19.38 19.43 -0.60
C CYS A 53 20.75 19.32 -1.27
N PRO A 54 21.88 19.39 -0.52
CA PRO A 54 23.17 19.16 -1.11
C PRO A 54 23.17 17.77 -1.74
N THR A 55 23.34 17.71 -3.05
CA THR A 55 23.48 16.44 -3.78
C THR A 55 24.61 15.66 -3.11
N PRO A 56 24.35 14.45 -2.60
CA PRO A 56 25.44 13.63 -2.07
C PRO A 56 26.48 13.45 -3.19
N PRO A 57 27.79 13.51 -2.88
CA PRO A 57 28.81 13.32 -3.89
C PRO A 57 28.58 11.95 -4.53
N GLN A 58 28.30 11.95 -5.84
CA GLN A 58 28.20 10.69 -6.57
C GLN A 58 29.58 10.04 -6.51
N PRO A 59 29.68 8.73 -6.20
CA PRO A 59 30.94 8.04 -6.37
C PRO A 59 31.29 8.11 -7.86
N GLU A 60 32.44 8.69 -8.19
CA GLU A 60 33.01 8.63 -9.52
C GLU A 60 33.15 7.15 -9.88
N ILE A 61 32.29 6.68 -10.79
CA ILE A 61 32.47 5.39 -11.45
C ILE A 61 33.70 5.56 -12.34
N VAL A 62 34.87 5.28 -11.78
CA VAL A 62 36.07 5.02 -12.56
C VAL A 62 35.85 3.70 -13.30
N VAL A 63 35.40 3.84 -14.55
CA VAL A 63 35.49 2.77 -15.55
C VAL A 63 36.99 2.58 -15.81
N ALA A 64 37.63 1.73 -15.03
CA ALA A 64 38.98 1.27 -15.32
C ALA A 64 38.89 0.36 -16.55
N ALA A 65 39.20 0.94 -17.70
CA ALA A 65 39.46 0.23 -18.94
C ALA A 65 40.53 -0.84 -18.68
N VAL A 66 40.20 -2.08 -19.04
CA VAL A 66 41.16 -3.18 -19.10
C VAL A 66 42.08 -2.90 -20.28
N THR A 67 43.30 -2.42 -20.00
CA THR A 67 44.39 -2.37 -20.96
C THR A 67 45.08 -3.73 -21.00
N GLU A 68 45.16 -4.31 -22.20
CA GLU A 68 46.13 -5.34 -22.58
C GLU A 68 47.54 -4.93 -22.14
N GLU A 69 48.26 -5.83 -21.48
CA GLU A 69 49.72 -5.87 -21.61
C GLU A 69 50.21 -7.32 -21.50
N VAL A 70 50.74 -7.78 -22.63
CA VAL A 70 51.46 -9.04 -22.83
C VAL A 70 52.85 -8.91 -22.21
N THR A 71 53.30 -9.90 -21.46
CA THR A 71 54.73 -10.20 -21.31
C THR A 71 54.95 -11.70 -21.16
N GLU A 72 55.56 -12.28 -22.19
CA GLU A 72 56.29 -13.55 -22.17
C GLU A 72 57.39 -13.53 -21.11
N GLU A 73 57.57 -14.63 -20.38
CA GLU A 73 58.91 -15.20 -20.22
C GLU A 73 58.82 -16.73 -20.04
N VAL A 74 59.49 -17.43 -20.95
CA VAL A 74 59.60 -18.88 -21.07
C VAL A 74 60.74 -19.38 -20.20
N THR A 75 60.55 -20.48 -19.47
CA THR A 75 61.62 -21.46 -19.18
C THR A 75 61.05 -22.88 -19.17
N GLU A 76 61.47 -23.65 -20.19
CA GLU A 76 61.72 -25.11 -20.21
C GLU A 76 62.34 -25.60 -18.88
N GLU A 77 62.18 -26.82 -18.36
CA GLU A 77 61.96 -28.15 -18.92
C GLU A 77 61.63 -29.10 -17.74
N VAL A 78 61.02 -30.25 -18.04
CA VAL A 78 61.16 -31.59 -17.43
C VAL A 78 59.81 -32.27 -17.23
N VAL A 79 59.56 -33.19 -18.16
CA VAL A 79 58.46 -34.15 -18.22
C VAL A 79 58.70 -35.24 -17.18
N GLU A 80 57.76 -35.42 -16.25
CA GLU A 80 57.58 -36.68 -15.54
C GLU A 80 56.08 -37.02 -15.55
N GLU A 81 55.72 -38.02 -16.36
CA GLU A 81 54.34 -38.51 -16.49
C GLU A 81 53.88 -39.14 -15.17
N LEU A 82 52.97 -38.45 -14.47
CA LEU A 82 52.21 -39.03 -13.36
C LEU A 82 50.94 -39.74 -13.89
N PRO A 83 50.60 -40.91 -13.34
CA PRO A 83 49.60 -41.83 -13.88
C PRO A 83 48.18 -41.25 -13.89
N PRO A 84 47.29 -41.71 -14.79
CA PRO A 84 45.92 -41.21 -14.85
C PRO A 84 45.16 -41.57 -13.57
N ASP A 85 44.69 -40.54 -12.85
CA ASP A 85 43.75 -40.72 -11.76
C ASP A 85 42.47 -41.41 -12.27
N PRO A 86 41.93 -42.39 -11.53
CA PRO A 86 40.73 -43.11 -11.94
C PRO A 86 39.53 -42.17 -12.00
N VAL A 87 38.85 -42.19 -13.14
CA VAL A 87 37.59 -41.49 -13.37
C VAL A 87 36.54 -42.05 -12.40
N PHE A 88 36.32 -41.36 -11.28
CA PHE A 88 35.11 -41.54 -10.49
C PHE A 88 33.96 -40.83 -11.21
N GLU A 89 33.25 -41.56 -12.07
CA GLU A 89 31.96 -41.12 -12.60
C GLU A 89 30.93 -41.14 -11.45
N LEU A 90 30.72 -39.99 -10.80
CA LEU A 90 29.48 -39.78 -10.07
C LEU A 90 28.32 -39.86 -11.07
N PRO A 91 27.28 -40.68 -10.82
CA PRO A 91 26.12 -40.76 -11.69
C PRO A 91 25.56 -39.35 -11.89
N ARG A 92 25.58 -38.86 -13.14
CA ARG A 92 24.88 -37.63 -13.51
C ARG A 92 23.39 -37.92 -13.41
N HIS A 93 22.81 -37.75 -12.23
CA HIS A 93 21.38 -37.52 -12.12
C HIS A 93 21.09 -36.23 -12.85
N ARG A 94 20.65 -36.38 -14.12
CA ARG A 94 19.91 -35.34 -14.81
C ARG A 94 18.76 -34.98 -13.87
N PRO A 95 18.60 -33.72 -13.42
CA PRO A 95 17.35 -33.34 -12.80
C PRO A 95 16.26 -33.63 -13.83
N GLU A 96 15.36 -34.55 -13.51
CA GLU A 96 14.11 -34.68 -14.25
C GLU A 96 13.48 -33.28 -14.30
N PRO A 97 13.04 -32.81 -15.48
CA PRO A 97 12.26 -31.59 -15.57
C PRO A 97 11.16 -31.68 -14.51
N PRO A 98 11.00 -30.68 -13.62
CA PRO A 98 9.98 -30.74 -12.59
C PRO A 98 8.67 -31.07 -13.30
N GLU A 99 8.09 -32.23 -12.94
CA GLU A 99 6.79 -32.65 -13.41
C GLU A 99 5.87 -31.44 -13.28
N GLN A 100 5.27 -31.05 -14.41
CA GLN A 100 4.31 -29.97 -14.48
C GLN A 100 3.29 -30.23 -13.37
N VAL A 101 3.37 -29.42 -12.32
CA VAL A 101 2.25 -29.21 -11.40
C VAL A 101 1.10 -28.91 -12.35
N ALA A 102 0.15 -29.84 -12.46
CA ALA A 102 -0.96 -29.70 -13.37
C ALA A 102 -1.55 -28.31 -13.12
N ALA A 103 -1.43 -27.43 -14.13
CA ALA A 103 -1.94 -26.09 -14.02
C ALA A 103 -3.41 -26.23 -13.63
N LEU A 104 -3.76 -25.72 -12.45
CA LEU A 104 -5.15 -25.44 -12.13
C LEU A 104 -5.74 -24.73 -13.36
N PRO A 105 -6.98 -25.06 -13.79
CA PRO A 105 -7.60 -24.33 -14.88
C PRO A 105 -7.42 -22.84 -14.59
N PRO A 106 -6.99 -22.02 -15.56
CA PRO A 106 -6.82 -20.60 -15.34
C PRO A 106 -8.16 -20.09 -14.81
N GLN A 107 -8.16 -19.72 -13.52
CA GLN A 107 -9.23 -18.90 -13.00
C GLN A 107 -9.22 -17.67 -13.90
N PRO A 108 -10.36 -17.25 -14.48
CA PRO A 108 -10.37 -15.97 -15.16
C PRO A 108 -9.84 -14.96 -14.14
N GLU A 109 -8.69 -14.35 -14.44
CA GLU A 109 -8.20 -13.19 -13.69
C GLU A 109 -9.33 -12.17 -13.78
N ALA A 110 -10.10 -12.09 -12.69
CA ALA A 110 -11.32 -11.32 -12.66
C ALA A 110 -10.90 -9.90 -12.36
N ASP A 111 -10.44 -9.21 -13.42
CA ASP A 111 -10.23 -7.77 -13.40
C ASP A 111 -11.41 -7.09 -12.73
N ILE A 112 -11.12 -6.10 -11.90
CA ILE A 112 -12.16 -5.34 -11.22
C ILE A 112 -13.01 -4.66 -12.29
N PRO A 113 -14.32 -4.97 -12.39
CA PRO A 113 -15.17 -4.41 -13.44
C PRO A 113 -15.41 -2.92 -13.19
N GLU A 114 -15.27 -2.11 -14.24
CA GLU A 114 -15.45 -0.64 -14.16
C GLU A 114 -16.88 -0.27 -13.78
N ASP A 115 -17.86 -0.80 -14.51
CA ASP A 115 -19.27 -0.49 -14.31
C ASP A 115 -19.71 -0.80 -12.88
N ALA A 116 -19.32 -1.96 -12.34
CA ALA A 116 -19.70 -2.35 -10.98
C ALA A 116 -19.03 -1.49 -9.91
N TRP A 117 -17.82 -0.96 -10.18
CA TRP A 117 -17.15 -0.01 -9.28
C TRP A 117 -17.88 1.34 -9.27
N GLU A 118 -18.21 1.87 -10.44
CA GLU A 118 -18.94 3.15 -10.60
C GLU A 118 -20.35 3.07 -10.00
N ASP A 119 -21.04 1.94 -10.22
CA ASP A 119 -22.36 1.65 -9.65
C ASP A 119 -22.33 1.34 -8.14
N ARG A 120 -21.12 1.25 -7.55
CA ARG A 120 -20.90 0.90 -6.14
C ARG A 120 -21.51 -0.44 -5.76
N ASP A 121 -21.52 -1.38 -6.70
CA ASP A 121 -22.04 -2.71 -6.48
C ASP A 121 -21.09 -3.47 -5.55
N THR A 122 -21.60 -3.96 -4.43
CA THR A 122 -20.76 -4.73 -3.48
C THR A 122 -20.64 -6.19 -3.87
N ALA A 123 -21.48 -6.68 -4.79
CA ALA A 123 -21.48 -8.08 -5.19
C ALA A 123 -20.19 -8.47 -5.93
N PHE A 124 -19.58 -7.58 -6.72
CA PHE A 124 -18.34 -7.91 -7.43
C PHE A 124 -17.14 -8.07 -6.48
N LEU A 125 -17.23 -7.62 -5.22
CA LEU A 125 -16.14 -7.80 -4.25
C LEU A 125 -15.91 -9.28 -3.93
N GLU A 126 -16.93 -10.13 -4.11
CA GLU A 126 -16.90 -11.55 -3.77
C GLU A 126 -15.69 -12.28 -4.35
N GLY A 127 -14.99 -13.05 -3.53
CA GLY A 127 -13.75 -13.72 -3.91
C GLY A 127 -12.52 -13.09 -3.26
N CYS A 128 -11.32 -13.51 -3.70
CA CYS A 128 -10.08 -13.23 -2.97
C CYS A 128 -9.17 -12.26 -3.72
N TRP A 129 -8.91 -11.12 -3.10
CA TRP A 129 -8.03 -10.07 -3.53
C TRP A 129 -6.64 -10.30 -2.97
N ASN A 130 -5.63 -10.33 -3.82
CA ASN A 130 -4.24 -10.56 -3.50
C ASN A 130 -3.43 -9.30 -3.74
N LEU A 131 -2.58 -8.97 -2.77
CA LEU A 131 -1.61 -7.91 -2.88
C LEU A 131 -0.57 -8.26 -3.95
N ILE A 132 -0.40 -7.37 -4.92
CA ILE A 132 0.59 -7.52 -6.01
C ILE A 132 1.71 -6.48 -5.94
N SER A 133 1.54 -5.41 -5.15
CA SER A 133 2.63 -4.46 -4.88
C SER A 133 3.52 -4.99 -3.75
N PRO A 134 4.86 -4.84 -3.83
CA PRO A 134 5.73 -5.14 -2.68
C PRO A 134 5.34 -4.23 -1.51
N GLN A 135 5.12 -4.80 -0.33
CA GLN A 135 4.82 -4.06 0.89
C GLN A 135 5.72 -4.54 2.03
N SER A 136 5.90 -3.69 3.02
CA SER A 136 6.69 -4.01 4.20
C SER A 136 5.98 -3.50 5.46
N LEU A 137 5.91 -4.34 6.48
CA LEU A 137 5.36 -4.02 7.79
C LEU A 137 6.49 -3.55 8.69
N GLU A 138 6.53 -2.27 9.03
CA GLU A 138 7.49 -1.81 10.02
C GLU A 138 7.09 -2.31 11.43
N ASP A 139 8.01 -2.94 12.17
CA ASP A 139 7.83 -3.22 13.60
C ASP A 139 8.16 -1.94 14.38
N THR A 140 7.13 -1.24 14.86
CA THR A 140 7.25 0.04 15.58
C THR A 140 7.98 -0.07 16.92
N GLN A 141 8.19 -1.27 17.47
CA GLN A 141 8.98 -1.45 18.69
C GLN A 141 10.49 -1.59 18.40
N ARG A 142 10.89 -1.93 17.18
CA ARG A 142 12.29 -2.26 16.84
C ARG A 142 12.87 -1.46 15.67
N GLY A 143 12.06 -0.69 14.94
CA GLY A 143 12.50 -0.01 13.71
C GLY A 143 12.89 -0.99 12.60
N ILE A 144 12.40 -2.23 12.68
CA ILE A 144 12.73 -3.29 11.72
C ILE A 144 11.61 -3.33 10.70
N ASN A 145 11.94 -3.04 9.46
CA ASN A 145 11.03 -3.22 8.34
C ASN A 145 10.91 -4.72 8.03
N ARG A 146 9.81 -5.36 8.42
CA ARG A 146 9.54 -6.78 8.11
C ARG A 146 8.83 -6.85 6.78
N PRO A 147 9.45 -7.40 5.72
CA PRO A 147 8.78 -7.52 4.43
C PRO A 147 7.49 -8.34 4.59
N MET A 148 6.42 -7.84 3.97
CA MET A 148 5.17 -8.55 3.87
C MET A 148 5.34 -9.54 2.72
N ALA A 149 5.20 -10.83 3.01
CA ALA A 149 5.34 -11.88 2.01
C ALA A 149 4.10 -11.95 1.13
N ASP A 150 2.92 -11.88 1.75
CA ASP A 150 1.64 -11.88 1.06
C ASP A 150 0.57 -11.15 1.88
N TRP A 151 -0.47 -10.69 1.19
CA TRP A 151 -1.72 -10.31 1.81
C TRP A 151 -2.87 -10.72 0.90
N ARG A 152 -3.72 -11.58 1.43
CA ARG A 152 -4.93 -12.05 0.77
C ARG A 152 -6.16 -11.64 1.55
N ILE A 153 -7.17 -11.12 0.85
CA ILE A 153 -8.42 -10.63 1.43
C ILE A 153 -9.58 -11.25 0.66
N CYS A 154 -10.42 -12.05 1.32
CA CYS A 154 -11.55 -12.69 0.68
C CYS A 154 -12.86 -12.09 1.19
N PHE A 155 -13.68 -11.54 0.29
CA PHE A 155 -14.98 -10.95 0.60
C PHE A 155 -16.14 -11.85 0.17
N ASP A 156 -17.27 -11.65 0.83
CA ASP A 156 -18.60 -12.04 0.39
C ASP A 156 -19.24 -10.93 -0.47
N ALA A 157 -20.39 -11.23 -1.06
CA ALA A 157 -21.15 -10.30 -1.91
C ALA A 157 -21.70 -9.06 -1.16
N ASN A 158 -21.60 -9.02 0.18
CA ASN A 158 -22.01 -7.89 1.01
C ASN A 158 -20.81 -7.05 1.50
N GLY A 159 -19.60 -7.36 1.02
CA GLY A 159 -18.37 -6.70 1.46
C GLY A 159 -17.86 -7.14 2.83
N ASN A 160 -18.43 -8.17 3.47
CA ASN A 160 -17.80 -8.75 4.67
C ASN A 160 -16.78 -9.77 4.24
N GLY A 161 -15.66 -9.85 4.95
CA GLY A 161 -14.60 -10.75 4.54
C GLY A 161 -13.67 -11.17 5.65
N SER A 162 -12.69 -11.95 5.24
CA SER A 162 -11.54 -12.33 6.04
C SER A 162 -10.27 -11.93 5.31
N GLN A 163 -9.25 -11.60 6.07
CA GLN A 163 -7.94 -11.26 5.54
C GLN A 163 -6.87 -12.11 6.19
N THR A 164 -5.80 -12.34 5.45
CA THR A 164 -4.62 -13.01 5.94
C THR A 164 -3.38 -12.32 5.42
N ILE A 165 -2.47 -11.97 6.34
CA ILE A 165 -1.21 -11.31 6.06
C ILE A 165 -0.10 -12.28 6.43
N GLY A 166 0.74 -12.63 5.45
CA GLY A 166 1.97 -13.38 5.64
C GLY A 166 3.15 -12.42 5.81
N VAL A 167 3.96 -12.64 6.83
CA VAL A 167 5.23 -11.92 7.05
C VAL A 167 6.38 -12.83 6.66
N SER A 168 7.46 -12.29 6.09
CA SER A 168 8.59 -13.08 5.58
C SER A 168 9.28 -13.99 6.61
N ASP A 169 9.11 -13.74 7.91
CA ASP A 169 9.62 -14.60 9.00
C ASP A 169 8.71 -15.81 9.32
N GLY A 170 7.69 -16.07 8.49
CA GLY A 170 6.71 -17.16 8.68
C GLY A 170 5.59 -16.84 9.68
N ASP A 171 5.52 -15.60 10.18
CA ASP A 171 4.40 -15.14 11.00
C ASP A 171 3.16 -14.89 10.13
N ARG A 172 1.98 -15.15 10.68
CA ARG A 172 0.71 -15.06 9.96
C ARG A 172 -0.31 -14.35 10.84
N CYS A 173 -0.92 -13.30 10.28
CA CYS A 173 -1.97 -12.53 10.92
C CYS A 173 -3.28 -12.78 10.19
N SER A 174 -4.37 -13.01 10.91
CA SER A 174 -5.69 -13.27 10.31
C SER A 174 -6.77 -12.55 11.06
N GLY A 175 -7.73 -11.96 10.34
CA GLY A 175 -8.80 -11.19 10.96
C GLY A 175 -9.97 -10.97 10.01
N ALA A 176 -11.05 -10.42 10.55
CA ALA A 176 -12.18 -10.00 9.74
C ALA A 176 -11.89 -8.63 9.09
N VAL A 177 -12.51 -8.41 7.93
CA VAL A 177 -12.45 -7.15 7.20
C VAL A 177 -13.86 -6.81 6.70
N ARG A 178 -14.14 -5.52 6.53
CA ARG A 178 -15.36 -5.02 5.91
C ARG A 178 -15.00 -4.03 4.82
N ALA A 179 -15.65 -4.16 3.68
CA ALA A 179 -15.54 -3.27 2.56
C ALA A 179 -16.87 -2.55 2.34
N GLU A 180 -16.81 -1.25 2.07
CA GLU A 180 -17.98 -0.43 1.76
C GLU A 180 -17.60 0.75 0.88
N PHE A 181 -18.48 1.15 -0.03
CA PHE A 181 -18.28 2.35 -0.81
C PHE A 181 -18.57 3.59 0.03
N THR A 182 -17.61 4.51 0.06
CA THR A 182 -17.78 5.82 0.66
C THR A 182 -18.73 6.68 -0.18
N PRO A 183 -19.34 7.74 0.38
CA PRO A 183 -20.17 8.67 -0.39
C PRO A 183 -19.44 9.29 -1.60
N GLY A 184 -18.10 9.42 -1.51
CA GLY A 184 -17.23 9.93 -2.58
C GLY A 184 -16.87 8.93 -3.67
N GLY A 185 -17.35 7.68 -3.61
CA GLY A 185 -17.11 6.65 -4.64
C GLY A 185 -15.84 5.81 -4.45
N SER A 186 -14.98 6.14 -3.48
CA SER A 186 -13.86 5.26 -3.08
C SER A 186 -14.39 4.03 -2.35
N LEU A 187 -13.75 2.87 -2.54
CA LEU A 187 -13.99 1.69 -1.72
C LEU A 187 -13.17 1.77 -0.44
N SER A 188 -13.82 1.80 0.72
CA SER A 188 -13.18 1.71 2.03
C SER A 188 -13.10 0.27 2.48
N MET A 189 -11.90 -0.25 2.73
CA MET A 189 -11.65 -1.58 3.29
C MET A 189 -11.08 -1.42 4.71
N THR A 190 -11.84 -1.86 5.71
CA THR A 190 -11.53 -1.67 7.12
C THR A 190 -11.41 -2.99 7.85
N SER A 191 -10.28 -3.21 8.52
CA SER A 191 -10.09 -4.34 9.44
C SER A 191 -11.04 -4.22 10.63
N VAL A 192 -11.63 -5.33 11.07
CA VAL A 192 -12.49 -5.33 12.26
C VAL A 192 -11.60 -5.40 13.50
N GLY A 193 -11.16 -4.23 13.96
CA GLY A 193 -10.22 -4.09 15.07
C GLY A 193 -8.77 -4.46 14.70
N ASP A 194 -7.95 -4.68 15.73
CA ASP A 194 -6.57 -5.14 15.56
C ASP A 194 -6.54 -6.60 15.09
N ILE A 195 -5.64 -6.89 14.16
CA ILE A 195 -5.52 -8.18 13.51
C ILE A 195 -4.59 -9.07 14.36
N PRO A 196 -5.07 -10.17 14.94
CA PRO A 196 -4.22 -11.07 15.72
C PRO A 196 -3.20 -11.79 14.83
N CYS A 197 -2.00 -11.98 15.36
CA CYS A 197 -0.90 -12.72 14.75
C CYS A 197 -0.42 -13.83 15.69
N ASN A 198 0.40 -14.77 15.21
CA ASN A 198 1.02 -15.75 16.11
C ASN A 198 1.92 -15.07 17.15
N ARG A 199 2.53 -13.92 16.79
CA ARG A 199 3.33 -13.09 17.69
C ARG A 199 2.80 -11.66 17.72
N GLY A 200 1.89 -11.40 18.65
CA GLY A 200 1.33 -10.07 18.88
C GLY A 200 0.13 -9.77 17.98
N SER A 201 0.00 -8.51 17.55
CA SER A 201 -1.09 -8.06 16.69
C SER A 201 -0.62 -6.97 15.73
N VAL A 202 -1.27 -6.91 14.57
CA VAL A 202 -1.16 -5.78 13.65
C VAL A 202 -2.29 -4.79 13.96
N PRO A 203 -1.99 -3.51 14.19
CA PRO A 203 -2.99 -2.47 14.39
C PRO A 203 -4.02 -2.43 13.26
N GLN A 204 -5.27 -2.10 13.60
CA GLN A 204 -6.36 -1.94 12.62
C GLN A 204 -5.90 -1.18 11.37
N ILE A 205 -6.13 -1.77 10.20
CA ILE A 205 -5.84 -1.16 8.91
C ILE A 205 -7.15 -0.65 8.31
N ILE A 206 -7.15 0.61 7.89
CA ILE A 206 -8.19 1.23 7.06
C ILE A 206 -7.53 1.56 5.72
N GLN A 207 -8.14 1.15 4.62
CA GLN A 207 -7.66 1.42 3.27
C GLN A 207 -8.72 2.11 2.44
N ASP A 208 -8.33 3.20 1.80
CA ASP A 208 -9.15 3.93 0.84
C ASP A 208 -8.68 3.58 -0.57
N CYS A 209 -9.50 2.85 -1.33
CA CYS A 209 -9.14 2.25 -2.60
C CYS A 209 -9.81 2.92 -3.79
N GLN A 210 -9.11 2.87 -4.93
CA GLN A 210 -9.53 3.32 -6.24
C GLN A 210 -9.22 2.26 -7.27
N ARG A 211 -10.12 2.08 -8.24
CA ARG A 211 -9.88 1.23 -9.40
C ARG A 211 -8.91 1.92 -10.35
N LEU A 212 -7.95 1.15 -10.86
CA LEU A 212 -7.04 1.58 -11.92
C LEU A 212 -7.53 1.08 -13.29
N PRO A 213 -7.12 1.75 -14.39
CA PRO A 213 -7.53 1.35 -15.75
C PRO A 213 -7.12 -0.07 -16.15
N ASP A 214 -6.12 -0.63 -15.49
CA ASP A 214 -5.59 -1.98 -15.73
C ASP A 214 -6.36 -3.08 -14.96
N GLY A 215 -7.50 -2.75 -14.36
CA GLY A 215 -8.34 -3.71 -13.64
C GLY A 215 -7.87 -4.03 -12.22
N THR A 216 -6.83 -3.34 -11.72
CA THR A 216 -6.35 -3.49 -10.34
C THR A 216 -6.94 -2.40 -9.42
N ALA A 217 -6.80 -2.57 -8.11
CA ALA A 217 -7.16 -1.53 -7.15
C ALA A 217 -5.92 -0.99 -6.46
N GLN A 218 -5.75 0.34 -6.47
CA GLN A 218 -4.76 1.02 -5.65
C GLN A 218 -5.42 1.55 -4.39
N CYS A 219 -4.81 1.24 -3.26
CA CYS A 219 -5.32 1.54 -1.94
C CYS A 219 -4.31 2.35 -1.14
N VAL A 220 -4.79 3.38 -0.44
CA VAL A 220 -3.98 4.13 0.53
C VAL A 220 -4.40 3.71 1.93
N GLY A 221 -3.49 3.02 2.61
CA GLY A 221 -3.66 2.47 3.94
C GLY A 221 -3.25 3.42 5.06
N ARG A 222 -3.97 3.33 6.18
CA ARG A 222 -3.68 4.01 7.44
C ARG A 222 -3.97 3.11 8.64
N GLN A 223 -3.16 3.27 9.68
CA GLN A 223 -3.25 2.59 10.96
C GLN A 223 -3.22 3.64 12.08
N PRO A 224 -4.39 4.16 12.50
CA PRO A 224 -4.47 5.31 13.41
C PRO A 224 -3.78 5.08 14.75
N SER A 225 -3.96 3.90 15.36
CA SER A 225 -3.36 3.56 16.67
C SER A 225 -1.84 3.42 16.64
N ALA A 226 -1.26 3.16 15.46
CA ALA A 226 0.19 3.13 15.25
C ALA A 226 0.74 4.39 14.60
N ASN A 227 -0.09 5.42 14.41
CA ASN A 227 0.26 6.67 13.74
C ASN A 227 0.94 6.47 12.37
N ARG A 228 0.49 5.46 11.59
CA ARG A 228 0.98 5.19 10.24
C ARG A 228 -0.03 5.53 9.18
N TYR A 229 0.41 6.15 8.10
CA TYR A 229 -0.44 6.65 7.02
C TYR A 229 0.31 6.57 5.69
N GLY A 230 -0.44 6.59 4.58
CA GLY A 230 0.15 6.68 3.24
C GLY A 230 0.74 5.36 2.73
N ILE A 231 0.32 4.23 3.29
CA ILE A 231 0.78 2.90 2.85
C ILE A 231 0.08 2.58 1.53
N VAL A 232 0.77 2.74 0.40
CA VAL A 232 0.17 2.48 -0.92
C VAL A 232 0.27 1.00 -1.25
N SER A 233 -0.86 0.34 -1.41
CA SER A 233 -0.97 -1.07 -1.77
C SER A 233 -1.72 -1.25 -3.09
N THR A 234 -1.35 -2.22 -3.91
CA THR A 234 -2.09 -2.58 -5.13
C THR A 234 -2.59 -4.00 -5.04
N PHE A 235 -3.89 -4.20 -5.27
CA PHE A 235 -4.55 -5.50 -5.22
C PHE A 235 -5.10 -5.92 -6.57
N ARG A 236 -5.12 -7.23 -6.79
CA ARG A 236 -5.81 -7.90 -7.90
C ARG A 236 -6.72 -8.99 -7.34
N ARG A 237 -7.88 -9.19 -7.94
CA ARG A 237 -8.84 -10.24 -7.57
C ARG A 237 -8.56 -11.55 -8.29
#